data_AF-A0AAN0JCJ2-F1
#
_entry.id   AF-A0AAN0JCJ2-F1
#
_cell.length_a   1.000
_cell.length_b   1.000
_cell.length_c   1.000
_cell.angle_alpha   90.00
_cell.angle_beta   90.00
_cell.angle_gamma   90.00
#
_symmetry.space_group_name_H-M   'P 1'
#
loop_
_entity.id
_entity.type
_entity.pdbx_description
1 polymer ?
#
loop_
_entity_poly.entity_id
_entity_poly.type
_entity_poly.pdbx_seq_one_letter_code
_entity_poly.pdbx_strand_id
1 'polypeptide(L)'
;MIFIMTQSILTSSKHIIDLKPTTILRPYQGKSLRKMFGNGRARSGVIVLPCDAGKTLVGVMAASTVRKCCMVLCTSAVAVEQWWS
;
A
#
# COMPACT_ATOMS: atom_id res chain seq x y z
N MET A 1 9.51 0.13 -7.94
CA MET A 1 9.72 -0.31 -6.55
C MET A 1 9.03 0.74 -5.72
N ILE A 2 7.92 0.42 -5.05
CA ILE A 2 7.20 1.43 -4.27
C ILE A 2 7.57 1.26 -2.82
N PHE A 3 8.11 2.33 -2.23
CA PHE A 3 8.27 2.46 -0.80
C PHE A 3 7.00 3.12 -0.24
N ILE A 4 6.22 2.37 0.53
CA ILE A 4 5.10 2.91 1.29
C ILE A 4 5.63 3.14 2.69
N MET A 5 6.00 4.39 2.96
CA MET A 5 6.47 4.74 4.29
C MET A 5 5.25 5.11 5.12
N THR A 6 4.77 4.16 5.92
CA THR A 6 3.81 4.45 6.98
C THR A 6 4.59 5.06 8.14
N GLN A 7 4.60 6.39 8.23
CA GLN A 7 5.13 7.03 9.43
C GLN A 7 4.11 6.85 10.56
N SER A 8 4.51 6.13 11.61
CA SER A 8 3.79 6.03 12.89
C SER A 8 3.80 7.34 13.69
N ILE A 9 3.94 8.50 13.05
CA ILE A 9 4.14 9.79 13.72
C ILE A 9 2.79 10.49 13.93
N LEU A 10 2.24 10.28 15.12
CA LEU A 10 1.48 11.23 15.96
C LEU A 10 0.25 11.98 15.40
N THR A 11 -0.20 11.77 14.16
CA THR A 11 -1.37 12.50 13.65
C THR A 11 -2.69 11.76 13.92
N SER A 12 -3.48 12.33 14.83
CA SER A 12 -4.81 11.88 15.23
C SER A 12 -5.90 12.28 14.22
N SER A 13 -5.63 12.18 12.92
CA SER A 13 -6.61 12.41 11.85
C SER A 13 -6.85 11.11 11.11
N LYS A 14 -7.96 10.42 11.43
CA LYS A 14 -8.41 9.24 10.69
C LYS A 14 -8.87 9.69 9.29
N HIS A 15 -7.96 9.68 8.32
CA HIS A 15 -8.37 9.72 6.92
C HIS A 15 -8.86 8.33 6.50
N ILE A 16 -10.13 8.26 6.10
CA ILE A 16 -10.79 7.04 5.66
C ILE A 16 -10.44 6.82 4.19
N ILE A 17 -9.43 5.99 3.94
CA ILE A 17 -9.12 5.49 2.60
C ILE A 17 -9.84 4.16 2.47
N ASP A 18 -10.96 4.14 1.76
CA ASP A 18 -11.72 2.91 1.55
C ASP A 18 -11.58 2.45 0.10
N LEU A 19 -11.46 1.14 -0.07
CA LEU A 19 -11.29 0.54 -1.38
C LEU A 19 -12.66 0.17 -1.94
N LYS A 20 -12.83 0.28 -3.27
CA LYS A 20 -14.07 -0.18 -3.89
C LYS A 20 -14.25 -1.69 -3.65
N PRO A 21 -15.45 -2.15 -3.25
CA PRO A 21 -15.70 -3.58 -2.97
C PRO A 21 -15.60 -4.47 -4.23
N THR A 22 -15.55 -3.87 -5.42
CA THR A 22 -15.39 -4.57 -6.70
C THR A 22 -13.97 -5.09 -6.95
N THR A 23 -13.00 -4.68 -6.13
CA THR A 23 -11.58 -4.91 -6.42
C THR A 23 -11.14 -6.27 -5.88
N ILE A 24 -11.13 -7.28 -6.75
CA ILE A 24 -10.73 -8.64 -6.39
C ILE A 24 -9.22 -8.77 -6.43
N LEU A 25 -8.65 -9.20 -5.31
CA LEU A 25 -7.21 -9.23 -5.08
C LEU A 25 -6.65 -10.61 -5.48
N ARG A 26 -5.53 -10.63 -6.20
CA ARG A 26 -4.93 -11.92 -6.62
C ARG A 26 -4.25 -12.62 -5.42
N PRO A 27 -4.20 -13.96 -5.37
CA PRO A 27 -3.72 -14.69 -4.18
C PRO A 27 -2.31 -14.29 -3.71
N TYR A 28 -1.41 -13.98 -4.65
CA TYR A 28 -0.04 -13.56 -4.33
C TYR A 28 0.01 -12.17 -3.68
N GLN A 29 -0.85 -11.24 -4.08
CA GLN A 29 -0.94 -9.89 -3.51
C GLN A 29 -1.41 -9.98 -2.04
N GLY A 30 -2.42 -10.81 -1.79
CA GLY A 30 -2.99 -10.99 -0.45
C GLY A 30 -2.02 -11.72 0.49
N LYS A 31 -1.24 -12.66 -0.06
CA LYS A 31 -0.15 -13.32 0.69
C LYS A 31 0.95 -12.33 1.10
N SER A 32 1.31 -11.39 0.23
CA SER A 32 2.29 -10.33 0.52
C SER A 32 1.79 -9.36 1.59
N LEU A 33 0.54 -8.90 1.48
CA LEU A 33 -0.08 -8.04 2.48
C LEU A 33 -0.19 -8.73 3.84
N ARG A 34 -0.61 -10.00 3.86
CA ARG A 34 -0.72 -10.78 5.11
C ARG A 34 0.63 -10.95 5.81
N LYS A 35 1.75 -11.02 5.08
CA LYS A 35 3.09 -10.99 5.66
C LYS A 35 3.44 -9.65 6.30
N MET A 36 2.97 -8.54 5.73
CA MET A 36 3.26 -7.18 6.23
C MET A 36 2.36 -6.79 7.42
N PHE A 37 1.14 -7.31 7.48
CA PHE A 37 0.13 -7.01 8.51
C PHE A 37 -0.04 -8.13 9.56
N GLY A 38 1.03 -8.87 9.88
CA GLY A 38 0.98 -9.96 10.86
C GLY A 38 0.49 -9.52 12.24
N ASN A 39 -0.42 -10.31 12.84
CA ASN A 39 -1.01 -10.07 14.16
C ASN A 39 -1.76 -8.73 14.33
N GLY A 40 -2.28 -8.15 13.25
CA GLY A 40 -3.11 -6.93 13.31
C GLY A 40 -2.33 -5.63 13.54
N ARG A 41 -1.00 -5.67 13.48
CA ARG A 41 -0.15 -4.47 13.48
C ARG A 41 0.61 -4.37 12.15
N ALA A 42 0.64 -3.16 11.59
CA ALA A 42 1.48 -2.87 10.45
C ALA A 42 2.95 -2.95 10.87
N ARG A 43 3.72 -3.88 10.29
CA ARG A 43 5.18 -3.90 10.42
C ARG A 43 5.81 -3.09 9.31
N SER A 44 6.91 -2.40 9.63
CA SER A 44 7.81 -1.89 8.60
C SER A 44 8.39 -3.06 7.81
N GLY A 45 8.32 -2.98 6.49
CA GLY A 45 8.76 -4.04 5.58
C GLY A 45 8.71 -3.59 4.13
N VAL A 46 9.46 -4.29 3.28
CA VAL A 46 9.53 -4.03 1.84
C VAL A 46 8.86 -5.18 1.11
N ILE A 47 7.88 -4.87 0.27
CA ILE A 47 7.26 -5.86 -0.62
C ILE A 47 7.89 -5.72 -2.00
N VAL A 48 8.58 -6.77 -2.45
CA VAL A 48 9.15 -6.85 -3.80
C VAL A 48 8.24 -7.72 -4.66
N LEU A 49 7.83 -7.18 -5.80
CA LEU A 49 6.97 -7.82 -6.79
C LEU A 49 7.59 -7.63 -8.17
N PRO A 50 7.35 -8.53 -9.15
CA PRO A 50 7.77 -8.30 -10.54
C PRO A 50 7.02 -7.10 -11.14
N CYS A 51 7.61 -6.44 -12.15
CA CYS A 51 6.88 -5.42 -12.92
C CYS A 51 5.60 -6.04 -13.48
N ASP A 52 4.50 -5.29 -13.42
CA ASP A 52 3.14 -5.71 -13.82
C ASP A 52 2.35 -6.63 -12.86
N ALA A 53 2.91 -7.00 -11.70
CA ALA A 53 2.15 -7.76 -10.70
C ALA A 53 1.05 -6.95 -9.97
N GLY A 54 0.87 -5.67 -10.31
CA GLY A 54 -0.02 -4.74 -9.60
C GLY A 54 0.61 -4.16 -8.33
N LYS A 55 1.84 -3.62 -8.42
CA LYS A 55 2.54 -3.01 -7.26
C LYS A 55 1.77 -1.80 -6.70
N THR A 56 1.16 -1.01 -7.57
CA THR A 56 0.31 0.13 -7.21
C THR A 56 -0.89 -0.33 -6.39
N LEU A 57 -1.64 -1.32 -6.88
CA LEU A 57 -2.81 -1.88 -6.20
C LEU A 57 -2.47 -2.41 -4.81
N VAL A 58 -1.38 -3.18 -4.67
CA VAL A 58 -0.92 -3.70 -3.38
C VAL A 58 -0.64 -2.55 -2.39
N GLY A 59 -0.16 -1.42 -2.89
CA GLY A 59 0.13 -0.29 -2.04
C GLY A 59 -1.08 0.55 -1.64
N VAL A 60 -2.02 0.77 -2.55
CA VAL A 60 -3.33 1.38 -2.21
C VAL A 60 -4.06 0.51 -1.19
N MET A 61 -3.99 -0.82 -1.34
CA MET A 61 -4.53 -1.77 -0.35
C MET A 61 -3.86 -1.68 1.01
N ALA A 62 -2.53 -1.57 1.04
CA ALA A 62 -1.81 -1.36 2.29
C ALA A 62 -2.24 -0.06 2.97
N ALA A 63 -2.39 1.02 2.21
CA ALA A 63 -2.86 2.31 2.72
C ALA A 63 -4.29 2.23 3.29
N SER A 64 -5.20 1.57 2.57
CA SER A 64 -6.58 1.34 3.02
C SER A 64 -6.66 0.43 4.26
N THR A 65 -5.76 -0.55 4.39
CA THR A 65 -5.69 -1.43 5.56
C THR A 65 -5.17 -0.69 6.80
N VAL A 66 -4.20 0.22 6.64
CA VAL A 66 -3.60 0.98 7.75
C VAL A 66 -4.53 2.10 8.22
N ARG A 67 -5.27 2.73 7.30
CA ARG A 67 -6.14 3.90 7.58
C ARG A 67 -5.41 5.03 8.30
N LYS A 68 -4.19 5.33 7.82
CA LYS A 68 -3.33 6.43 8.29
C LYS A 68 -2.79 7.19 7.09
N CYS A 69 -2.21 8.36 7.36
CA CYS A 69 -1.46 9.12 6.38
C CYS A 69 -0.35 8.24 5.78
N CYS A 70 -0.38 8.05 4.46
CA CYS A 70 0.58 7.26 3.71
C CYS A 70 1.35 8.16 2.76
N MET A 71 2.67 7.99 2.71
CA MET A 71 3.52 8.68 1.73
C MET A 71 4.00 7.66 0.69
N VAL A 72 3.78 7.98 -0.59
CA VAL A 72 4.23 7.18 -1.72
C VAL A 72 5.45 7.86 -2.32
N LEU A 73 6.60 7.20 -2.27
CA LEU A 73 7.82 7.70 -2.91
C LEU A 73 7.99 7.02 -4.28
N CYS A 74 7.98 7.82 -5.33
CA CYS A 74 8.25 7.38 -6.70
C CYS A 74 9.62 7.88 -7.15
N THR A 75 10.35 7.06 -7.91
CA THR A 75 11.69 7.39 -8.43
C THR A 75 11.66 8.16 -9.75
N SER A 76 10.48 8.32 -10.37
CA SER A 76 10.29 9.05 -11.63
C SER A 76 8.88 9.66 -11.70
N ALA A 77 8.71 10.72 -12.49
CA ALA A 77 7.42 11.35 -12.73
C ALA A 77 6.42 10.37 -13.39
N VAL A 78 6.87 9.53 -14.32
CA VAL A 78 6.04 8.49 -14.93
C VAL A 78 5.45 7.54 -13.89
N ALA A 79 6.21 7.19 -12.84
CA ALA A 79 5.69 6.37 -11.76
C ALA A 79 4.67 7.10 -10.88
N VAL A 80 4.71 8.43 -10.79
CA VAL A 80 3.69 9.23 -10.10
C VAL A 80 2.38 9.21 -10.88
N GLU A 81 2.44 9.44 -12.19
CA GLU A 81 1.26 9.40 -13.08
C GLU A 81 0.56 8.03 -13.03
N GLN A 82 1.33 6.94 -12.99
CA GLN A 82 0.80 5.58 -12.85
C GLN A 82 0.16 5.28 -11.49
N TRP A 83 0.48 6.09 -10.47
CA TRP A 83 -0.15 6.00 -9.16
C TRP A 83 -1.42 6.85 -9.06
N TRP A 84 -1.47 7.91 -9.84
CA TRP A 84 -2.60 8.83 -9.90
C TRP A 84 -3.75 8.28 -10.78
N SER A 85 -3.39 7.54 -11.84
CA SER A 85 -4.35 6.94 -12.76
C SER A 85 -5.19 5.84 -12.14
#